data_AF-A0A8T8D9Q7-F1
#
_entry.id   AF-A0A8T8D9Q7-F1
#
_cell.length_a   1.000
_cell.length_b   1.000
_cell.length_c   1.000
_cell.angle_alpha   90.00
_cell.angle_beta   90.00
_cell.angle_gamma   90.00
#
_symmetry.space_group_name_H-M   'P 1'
#
loop_
_entity.id
_entity.type
_entity.pdbx_description
1 polymer ?
#
loop_
_entity_poly.entity_id
_entity_poly.type
_entity_poly.pdbx_seq_one_letter_code
_entity_poly.pdbx_strand_id
1 'polypeptide(L)'
;MPGTAEAAGLADEPAPPAGPVRRRAALPWAAARAGLLVVMLAGLLLRQASSTGEPRWWLEVWAAGPAGGMTAAPGRAPGPAGGSQQRWPPAPLARWPVAPGQEVVLEYHHSMFRVPVRERFRVTGRGLELVAVEAPTPDIAWYYGDRMEARARLEPMAAAPALACPVTGGAWFQANRQQVQAGGAAPVPSGTAGRTSLAGGAWASVPWYRLSLKMPLIPQAANRLLGQPEAGGTVPQPAGALRVRATVTGRRSLVVGDRCLPLYSLVGDGGTAVIGIRAEGAHRKVRTAGQRMDGDRRAGTE
;
A
#
# COMPACT_ATOMS: atom_id res chain seq x y z
N MET A 1 127.65 -19.86 11.32
CA MET A 1 126.61 -19.20 10.50
C MET A 1 125.25 -19.59 11.07
N PRO A 2 124.32 -18.64 11.20
CA PRO A 2 123.15 -18.67 12.09
C PRO A 2 121.93 -19.34 11.45
N GLY A 3 120.90 -19.63 12.25
CA GLY A 3 119.60 -20.11 11.76
C GLY A 3 118.55 -20.16 12.87
N THR A 4 117.95 -19.01 13.15
CA THR A 4 116.71 -18.78 13.92
C THR A 4 115.47 -19.31 13.20
N ALA A 5 114.47 -19.80 13.95
CA ALA A 5 113.02 -19.73 13.70
C ALA A 5 112.29 -20.79 14.55
N GLU A 6 111.06 -20.65 15.05
CA GLU A 6 110.11 -19.54 15.24
C GLU A 6 108.94 -20.16 16.00
N ALA A 7 108.37 -19.44 16.98
CA ALA A 7 107.34 -19.94 17.89
C ALA A 7 105.95 -19.86 17.26
N ALA A 8 105.18 -20.96 17.34
CA ALA A 8 103.79 -21.03 16.91
C ALA A 8 102.88 -20.32 17.93
N GLY A 9 102.20 -19.26 17.48
CA GLY A 9 101.15 -18.57 18.22
C GLY A 9 99.78 -19.25 18.04
N LEU A 10 99.11 -19.53 19.16
CA LEU A 10 97.69 -19.89 19.25
C LEU A 10 96.84 -18.70 18.79
N ALA A 11 95.97 -18.92 17.80
CA ALA A 11 94.93 -17.98 17.40
C ALA A 11 93.59 -18.33 18.07
N ASP A 12 92.98 -17.28 18.61
CA ASP A 12 91.72 -17.22 19.35
C ASP A 12 90.53 -17.45 18.40
N GLU A 13 89.60 -18.33 18.77
CA GLU A 13 88.43 -18.70 17.96
C GLU A 13 87.21 -17.85 18.37
N PRO A 14 86.57 -17.10 17.46
CA PRO A 14 85.49 -16.18 17.81
C PRO A 14 84.15 -16.91 18.05
N ALA A 15 83.48 -16.54 19.14
CA ALA A 15 82.18 -17.08 19.53
C ALA A 15 81.06 -16.76 18.50
N PRO A 16 80.09 -17.68 18.30
CA PRO A 16 79.05 -17.53 17.30
C PRO A 16 77.99 -16.46 17.66
N PRO A 17 77.38 -15.79 16.68
CA PRO A 17 76.41 -14.73 16.91
C PRO A 17 75.06 -15.27 17.40
N ALA A 18 74.46 -14.54 18.36
CA ALA A 18 73.15 -14.82 18.93
C ALA A 18 72.03 -14.75 17.88
N GLY A 19 71.25 -15.82 17.76
CA GLY A 19 70.13 -15.94 16.81
C GLY A 19 68.92 -15.06 17.14
N PRO A 20 68.08 -14.74 16.13
CA PRO A 20 66.96 -13.81 16.28
C PRO A 20 65.84 -14.36 17.17
N VAL A 21 65.48 -13.58 18.18
CA VAL A 21 64.36 -13.84 19.10
C VAL A 21 63.03 -13.74 18.34
N ARG A 22 62.36 -14.88 18.13
CA ARG A 22 61.01 -14.96 17.55
C ARG A 22 59.97 -14.33 18.50
N ARG A 23 59.66 -13.05 18.29
CA ARG A 23 58.49 -12.40 18.92
C ARG A 23 57.20 -12.92 18.27
N ARG A 24 56.47 -13.79 18.97
CA ARG A 24 55.10 -14.20 18.59
C ARG A 24 54.17 -12.98 18.70
N ALA A 25 53.67 -12.49 17.57
CA ALA A 25 52.72 -11.39 17.51
C ALA A 25 51.34 -11.84 18.04
N ALA A 26 51.04 -11.49 19.30
CA ALA A 26 49.77 -11.78 19.97
C ALA A 26 48.65 -10.79 19.61
N LEU A 27 48.45 -10.48 18.33
CA LEU A 27 47.55 -9.41 17.86
C LEU A 27 46.30 -9.78 17.02
N PRO A 28 45.93 -11.04 16.69
CA PRO A 28 44.76 -11.26 15.83
C PRO A 28 43.39 -11.20 16.56
N TRP A 29 43.36 -11.32 17.89
CA TRP A 29 42.10 -11.50 18.62
C TRP A 29 41.29 -10.21 18.85
N ALA A 30 41.95 -9.07 18.99
CA ALA A 30 41.26 -7.79 19.19
C ALA A 30 40.56 -7.30 17.91
N ALA A 31 41.22 -7.45 16.75
CA ALA A 31 40.66 -7.06 15.46
C ALA A 31 39.44 -7.90 15.07
N ALA A 32 39.48 -9.22 15.33
CA ALA A 32 38.35 -10.11 15.06
C ALA A 32 37.10 -9.76 15.88
N ARG A 33 37.27 -9.37 17.15
CA ARG A 33 36.16 -8.96 18.02
C ARG A 33 35.54 -7.63 17.58
N ALA A 34 36.37 -6.67 17.15
CA ALA A 34 35.87 -5.40 16.63
C ALA A 34 35.04 -5.61 15.35
N GLY A 35 35.50 -6.46 14.43
CA GLY A 35 34.76 -6.78 13.20
C GLY A 35 33.39 -7.41 13.46
N LEU A 36 33.30 -8.38 14.39
CA LEU A 36 32.03 -9.02 14.75
C LEU A 36 31.04 -8.02 15.36
N LEU A 37 31.53 -7.11 16.21
CA LEU A 37 30.70 -6.12 16.89
C LEU A 37 30.13 -5.09 15.91
N VAL A 38 30.90 -4.68 14.90
CA VAL A 38 30.43 -3.81 13.80
C VAL A 38 29.34 -4.49 12.97
N VAL A 39 29.51 -5.77 12.61
CA VAL A 39 28.49 -6.52 11.84
C VAL A 39 27.19 -6.69 12.64
N MET A 40 27.29 -7.00 13.94
CA MET A 40 26.13 -7.12 14.82
C MET A 40 25.39 -5.78 14.99
N LEU A 41 26.11 -4.67 15.17
CA LEU A 41 25.51 -3.33 15.23
C LEU A 41 24.87 -2.92 13.91
N ALA A 42 25.52 -3.19 12.77
CA ALA A 42 24.95 -2.92 11.46
C ALA A 42 23.66 -3.73 11.21
N GLY A 43 23.66 -5.02 11.58
CA GLY A 43 22.48 -5.87 11.51
C GLY A 43 21.36 -5.39 12.43
N LEU A 44 21.68 -4.94 13.64
CA LEU A 44 20.71 -4.39 14.60
C LEU A 44 20.13 -3.06 14.12
N LEU A 45 20.95 -2.17 13.56
CA LEU A 45 20.51 -0.88 13.00
C LEU A 45 19.66 -1.08 11.74
N LEU A 46 20.01 -2.03 10.86
CA LEU A 46 19.21 -2.37 9.69
C LEU A 46 17.87 -3.00 10.10
N ARG A 47 17.88 -3.85 11.13
CA ARG A 47 16.66 -4.40 11.74
C ARG A 47 15.84 -3.31 12.44
N GLN A 48 16.47 -2.36 13.11
CA GLN A 48 15.78 -1.24 13.74
C GLN A 48 15.15 -0.32 12.69
N ALA A 49 15.89 0.08 11.65
CA ALA A 49 15.39 0.91 10.56
C ALA A 49 14.23 0.24 9.78
N SER A 50 14.24 -1.08 9.67
CA SER A 50 13.10 -1.84 9.13
C SER A 50 11.96 -2.07 10.15
N SER A 51 12.23 -1.91 11.44
CA SER A 51 11.24 -2.02 12.52
C SER A 51 10.70 -0.69 13.05
N THR A 52 11.30 0.45 12.70
CA THR A 52 10.79 1.79 13.00
C THR A 52 9.59 2.04 12.11
N GLY A 53 8.47 1.47 12.55
CA GLY A 53 7.14 1.44 11.97
C GLY A 53 6.82 2.60 11.05
N GLU A 54 7.16 2.46 9.77
CA GLU A 54 6.42 3.17 8.75
C GLU A 54 4.94 2.83 8.95
N PRO A 55 4.05 3.84 8.95
CA PRO A 55 2.63 3.57 9.05
C PRO A 55 2.29 2.60 7.93
N ARG A 56 1.84 1.40 8.32
CA ARG A 56 1.39 0.41 7.34
C ARG A 56 0.04 0.90 6.85
N TRP A 57 -0.02 1.29 5.59
CA TRP A 57 -1.27 1.68 4.96
C TRP A 57 -1.95 0.44 4.45
N TRP A 58 -3.25 0.35 4.71
CA TRP A 58 -4.07 -0.78 4.31
C TRP A 58 -5.22 -0.27 3.46
N LEU A 59 -5.36 -0.86 2.27
CA LEU A 59 -6.59 -0.77 1.51
C LEU A 59 -7.55 -1.79 2.10
N GLU A 60 -8.67 -1.31 2.63
CA GLU A 60 -9.70 -2.13 3.26
C GLU A 60 -11.00 -2.02 2.45
N VAL A 61 -11.70 -3.14 2.34
CA VAL A 61 -13.02 -3.23 1.70
C VAL A 61 -14.02 -3.74 2.72
N TRP A 62 -15.12 -3.03 2.88
CA TRP A 62 -16.22 -3.38 3.79
C TRP A 62 -17.54 -3.47 3.02
N ALA A 63 -18.51 -4.23 3.53
CA ALA A 63 -19.89 -4.08 3.11
C ALA A 63 -20.51 -2.85 3.80
N ALA A 64 -21.25 -2.02 3.05
CA ALA A 64 -22.15 -1.02 3.61
C ALA A 64 -23.59 -1.54 3.64
N GLY A 65 -24.23 -1.42 4.80
CA GLY A 65 -25.62 -1.82 5.05
C GLY A 65 -25.75 -3.26 5.53
N PRO A 66 -26.97 -3.68 5.97
CA PRO A 66 -27.25 -5.11 6.14
C PRO A 66 -26.90 -5.76 4.81
N ALA A 67 -26.09 -6.83 4.82
CA ALA A 67 -25.67 -7.54 3.61
C ALA A 67 -26.88 -7.71 2.69
N GLY A 68 -26.96 -6.84 1.68
CA GLY A 68 -28.23 -6.48 1.06
C GLY A 68 -28.79 -7.70 0.36
N GLY A 69 -29.88 -8.23 0.89
CA GLY A 69 -30.82 -9.08 0.17
C GLY A 69 -30.18 -10.15 -0.71
N MET A 70 -29.29 -10.99 -0.16
CA MET A 70 -29.23 -12.37 -0.66
C MET A 70 -30.62 -12.94 -0.41
N THR A 71 -31.53 -12.73 -1.37
CA THR A 71 -32.85 -13.34 -1.48
C THR A 71 -33.34 -13.86 -0.13
N ALA A 72 -33.89 -12.98 0.71
CA ALA A 72 -34.82 -13.48 1.71
C ALA A 72 -35.82 -14.29 0.90
N ALA A 73 -35.75 -15.61 0.98
CA ALA A 73 -36.64 -16.48 0.24
C ALA A 73 -38.05 -15.95 0.51
N PRO A 74 -38.85 -15.66 -0.54
CA PRO A 74 -40.18 -15.10 -0.32
C PRO A 74 -40.92 -16.04 0.64
N GLY A 75 -41.25 -15.55 1.83
CA GLY A 75 -41.97 -16.31 2.87
C GLY A 75 -41.30 -16.46 4.24
N ARG A 76 -40.03 -16.06 4.44
CA ARG A 76 -39.44 -16.11 5.80
C ARG A 76 -39.51 -14.74 6.47
N ALA A 77 -40.45 -14.57 7.39
CA ALA A 77 -40.53 -13.39 8.24
C ALA A 77 -39.19 -13.20 8.99
N PRO A 78 -38.70 -11.97 9.13
CA PRO A 78 -37.50 -11.70 9.92
C PRO A 78 -37.75 -12.17 11.36
N GLY A 79 -36.98 -13.17 11.80
CA GLY A 79 -37.03 -13.61 13.18
C GLY A 79 -36.70 -12.44 14.13
N PRO A 80 -37.22 -12.46 15.37
CA PRO A 80 -36.98 -11.39 16.33
C PRO A 80 -35.47 -11.19 16.50
N ALA A 81 -35.03 -9.99 16.16
CA ALA A 81 -33.64 -9.58 16.20
C ALA A 81 -33.15 -9.59 17.67
N GLY A 82 -32.60 -10.73 18.09
CA GLY A 82 -31.77 -10.80 19.30
C GLY A 82 -30.56 -9.90 19.09
N GLY A 83 -30.67 -8.65 19.57
CA GLY A 83 -29.70 -7.59 19.36
C GLY A 83 -28.38 -7.86 20.05
N SER A 84 -27.51 -8.66 19.43
CA SER A 84 -26.08 -8.48 19.64
C SER A 84 -25.72 -7.15 19.00
N GLN A 85 -25.37 -6.15 19.80
CA GLN A 85 -24.80 -4.90 19.29
C GLN A 85 -23.54 -5.25 18.50
N GLN A 86 -23.70 -5.36 17.19
CA GLN A 86 -22.61 -5.70 16.28
C GLN A 86 -21.56 -4.58 16.43
N ARG A 87 -20.37 -4.93 16.93
CA ARG A 87 -19.25 -3.99 17.07
C ARG A 87 -19.00 -3.35 15.70
N TRP A 88 -19.35 -2.08 15.59
CA TRP A 88 -19.09 -1.26 14.42
C TRP A 88 -17.67 -0.68 14.51
N PRO A 89 -16.90 -0.69 13.40
CA PRO A 89 -17.24 -1.24 12.09
C PRO A 89 -17.04 -2.77 12.02
N PRO A 90 -17.79 -3.49 11.15
CA PRO A 90 -17.52 -4.90 10.88
C PRO A 90 -16.08 -5.11 10.40
N ALA A 91 -15.54 -6.30 10.63
CA ALA A 91 -14.23 -6.67 10.09
C ALA A 91 -14.20 -6.47 8.56
N PRO A 92 -13.09 -5.97 7.99
CA PRO A 92 -12.99 -5.79 6.54
C PRO A 92 -13.14 -7.14 5.84
N LEU A 93 -13.91 -7.16 4.75
CA LEU A 93 -14.08 -8.33 3.89
C LEU A 93 -12.79 -8.69 3.18
N ALA A 94 -11.97 -7.69 2.89
CA ALA A 94 -10.65 -7.86 2.32
C ALA A 94 -9.73 -6.70 2.69
N ARG A 95 -8.43 -7.01 2.76
CA ARG A 95 -7.40 -6.08 3.25
C ARG A 95 -6.07 -6.33 2.54
N TRP A 96 -5.46 -5.26 2.02
CA TRP A 96 -4.16 -5.32 1.33
C TRP A 96 -3.19 -4.26 1.86
N PRO A 97 -1.90 -4.60 2.03
CA PRO A 97 -0.89 -3.59 2.27
C PRO A 97 -0.75 -2.72 1.03
N VAL A 98 -0.69 -1.41 1.22
CA VAL A 98 -0.44 -0.43 0.16
C VAL A 98 0.58 0.60 0.62
N ALA A 99 1.23 1.27 -0.33
CA ALA A 99 2.12 2.39 -0.07
C ALA A 99 1.48 3.73 -0.48
N PRO A 100 1.80 4.85 0.19
CA PRO A 100 1.47 6.18 -0.33
C PRO A 100 2.01 6.37 -1.75
N GLY A 101 1.22 6.97 -2.63
CA GLY A 101 1.54 7.12 -4.04
C GLY A 101 1.24 5.88 -4.90
N GLN A 102 1.01 4.71 -4.30
CA GLN A 102 0.62 3.51 -5.05
C GLN A 102 -0.69 3.72 -5.78
N GLU A 103 -0.77 3.23 -7.02
CA GLU A 103 -2.01 3.25 -7.78
C GLU A 103 -2.90 2.04 -7.48
N VAL A 104 -4.20 2.31 -7.38
CA VAL A 104 -5.29 1.36 -7.26
C VAL A 104 -6.25 1.63 -8.42
N VAL A 105 -6.73 0.60 -9.10
CA VAL A 105 -7.62 0.77 -10.26
C VAL A 105 -8.98 0.15 -9.97
N LEU A 106 -10.06 0.88 -10.23
CA LEU A 106 -11.40 0.34 -10.30
C LEU A 106 -11.76 0.11 -11.76
N GLU A 107 -11.92 -1.15 -12.15
CA GLU A 107 -12.35 -1.56 -13.48
C GLU A 107 -13.85 -1.86 -13.45
N TYR A 108 -14.61 -1.37 -14.42
CA TYR A 108 -16.04 -1.69 -14.54
C TYR A 108 -16.58 -1.47 -15.95
N HIS A 109 -17.80 -1.93 -16.18
CA HIS A 109 -18.56 -1.66 -17.39
C HIS A 109 -19.56 -0.53 -17.14
N HIS A 110 -19.39 0.60 -17.83
CA HIS A 110 -20.23 1.78 -17.64
C HIS A 110 -21.65 1.52 -18.17
N SER A 111 -22.68 1.75 -17.35
CA SER A 111 -24.07 1.41 -17.72
C SER A 111 -24.62 2.30 -18.84
N MET A 112 -24.30 3.59 -18.81
CA MET A 112 -24.76 4.57 -19.82
C MET A 112 -24.08 4.32 -21.17
N PHE A 113 -22.74 4.40 -21.22
CA PHE A 113 -21.96 4.26 -22.46
C PHE A 113 -21.78 2.81 -22.94
N ARG A 114 -22.06 1.80 -22.11
CA ARG A 114 -21.87 0.39 -22.43
C ARG A 114 -20.43 0.04 -22.87
N VAL A 115 -19.45 0.67 -22.23
CA VAL A 115 -18.02 0.47 -22.49
C VAL A 115 -17.27 0.11 -21.20
N PRO A 116 -16.14 -0.60 -21.29
CA PRO A 116 -15.23 -0.74 -20.15
C PRO A 116 -14.64 0.62 -19.75
N VAL A 117 -14.55 0.87 -18.46
CA VAL A 117 -13.95 2.07 -17.86
C VAL A 117 -12.97 1.66 -16.75
N ARG A 118 -11.87 2.41 -16.64
CA ARG A 118 -10.91 2.29 -15.56
C ARG A 118 -10.77 3.61 -14.85
N GLU A 119 -11.11 3.64 -13.57
CA GLU A 119 -10.78 4.76 -12.69
C GLU A 119 -9.48 4.44 -11.95
N ARG A 120 -8.47 5.29 -12.11
CA ARG A 120 -7.19 5.16 -11.42
C ARG A 120 -7.17 6.07 -10.22
N PHE A 121 -6.85 5.51 -9.07
CA PHE A 121 -6.73 6.20 -7.81
C PHE A 121 -5.30 6.13 -7.29
N ARG A 122 -4.80 7.22 -6.74
CA ARG A 122 -3.56 7.25 -5.97
C ARG A 122 -3.88 7.11 -4.49
N VAL A 123 -3.16 6.24 -3.80
CA VAL A 123 -3.21 6.12 -2.33
C VAL A 123 -2.57 7.36 -1.72
N THR A 124 -3.29 8.05 -0.86
CA THR A 124 -2.80 9.22 -0.13
C THR A 124 -2.95 9.01 1.37
N GLY A 125 -2.33 9.89 2.17
CA GLY A 125 -2.47 9.84 3.62
C GLY A 125 -3.90 10.07 4.15
N ARG A 126 -4.83 10.46 3.27
CA ARG A 126 -6.20 10.83 3.61
C ARG A 126 -7.26 9.95 2.92
N GLY A 127 -6.86 8.99 2.09
CA GLY A 127 -7.80 8.17 1.30
C GLY A 127 -7.32 7.92 -0.13
N LEU A 128 -8.27 7.65 -1.01
CA LEU A 128 -8.04 7.48 -2.44
C LEU A 128 -8.28 8.80 -3.17
N GLU A 129 -7.37 9.16 -4.07
CA GLU A 129 -7.48 10.35 -4.93
C GLU A 129 -7.61 9.89 -6.38
N LEU A 130 -8.70 10.24 -7.06
CA LEU A 130 -8.86 9.93 -8.49
C LEU A 130 -7.82 10.74 -9.29
N VAL A 131 -7.00 10.07 -10.10
CA VAL A 131 -5.94 10.70 -10.90
C VAL A 131 -6.16 10.59 -12.41
N ALA A 132 -6.88 9.56 -12.86
CA ALA A 132 -7.22 9.39 -14.26
C ALA A 132 -8.46 8.52 -14.45
N VAL A 133 -9.15 8.73 -15.56
CA VAL A 133 -10.19 7.83 -16.07
C VAL A 133 -9.81 7.39 -17.49
N GLU A 134 -9.89 6.09 -17.78
CA GLU A 134 -9.57 5.53 -19.10
C GLU A 134 -10.82 4.85 -19.67
N ALA A 135 -11.18 5.14 -20.92
CA ALA A 135 -12.33 4.54 -21.61
C ALA A 135 -12.14 4.52 -23.15
N PRO A 136 -12.82 3.65 -23.90
CA PRO A 136 -12.76 3.58 -25.35
C PRO A 136 -13.70 4.60 -26.04
N THR A 137 -14.06 5.69 -25.36
CA THR A 137 -14.85 6.79 -25.90
C THR A 137 -14.42 8.11 -25.27
N PRO A 138 -14.31 9.20 -26.06
CA PRO A 138 -14.03 10.52 -25.51
C PRO A 138 -15.21 11.08 -24.70
N ASP A 139 -16.43 10.57 -24.93
CA ASP A 139 -17.67 11.03 -24.27
C ASP A 139 -17.66 10.77 -22.76
N ILE A 140 -16.75 9.90 -22.29
CA ILE A 140 -16.52 9.73 -20.86
C ILE A 140 -16.14 11.07 -20.21
N ALA A 141 -15.48 11.97 -20.95
CA ALA A 141 -15.14 13.29 -20.46
C ALA A 141 -16.37 14.10 -20.08
N TRP A 142 -17.51 13.96 -20.76
CA TRP A 142 -18.75 14.66 -20.41
C TRP A 142 -19.29 14.20 -19.05
N TYR A 143 -19.32 12.88 -18.81
CA TYR A 143 -19.79 12.31 -17.53
C TYR A 143 -18.99 12.78 -16.31
N TYR A 144 -17.70 13.02 -16.50
CA TYR A 144 -16.80 13.51 -15.46
C TYR A 144 -16.57 15.04 -15.53
N GLY A 145 -16.99 15.69 -16.62
CA GLY A 145 -16.46 16.97 -17.09
C GLY A 145 -17.24 18.19 -16.62
N ASP A 146 -18.56 18.11 -16.51
CA ASP A 146 -19.42 19.22 -16.02
C ASP A 146 -19.05 19.71 -14.60
N ARG A 147 -18.19 18.97 -13.87
CA ARG A 147 -17.62 19.37 -12.58
C ARG A 147 -16.11 19.58 -12.57
N MET A 148 -15.42 19.32 -13.68
CA MET A 148 -13.95 19.30 -13.78
C MET A 148 -13.39 20.27 -14.84
N GLU A 149 -14.22 21.18 -15.34
CA GLU A 149 -14.06 21.99 -16.57
C GLU A 149 -12.71 22.73 -16.74
N ALA A 150 -11.92 22.97 -15.68
CA ALA A 150 -10.58 23.58 -15.79
C ALA A 150 -9.40 22.63 -15.45
N ARG A 151 -9.68 21.43 -14.94
CA ARG A 151 -8.67 20.57 -14.30
C ARG A 151 -8.53 19.18 -14.92
N ALA A 152 -9.14 18.92 -16.06
CA ALA A 152 -8.96 17.64 -16.76
C ALA A 152 -8.40 17.86 -18.16
N ARG A 153 -7.59 16.90 -18.64
CA ARG A 153 -7.10 16.85 -20.01
C ARG A 153 -7.46 15.49 -20.59
N LEU A 154 -8.16 15.50 -21.71
CA LEU A 154 -8.43 14.28 -22.47
C LEU A 154 -7.26 14.02 -23.44
N GLU A 155 -6.69 12.82 -23.37
CA GLU A 155 -5.52 12.41 -24.15
C GLU A 155 -5.84 11.09 -24.86
N PRO A 156 -5.59 10.97 -26.18
CA PRO A 156 -5.68 9.69 -26.84
C PRO A 156 -4.57 8.74 -26.34
N MET A 157 -4.90 7.47 -26.18
CA MET A 157 -3.97 6.42 -25.78
C MET A 157 -3.53 5.62 -27.00
N ALA A 158 -2.23 5.29 -27.06
CA ALA A 158 -1.67 4.51 -28.16
C ALA A 158 -2.17 3.05 -28.20
N ALA A 159 -2.64 2.51 -27.08
CA ALA A 159 -3.14 1.14 -26.99
C ALA A 159 -4.21 0.99 -25.90
N ALA A 160 -5.09 0.01 -26.10
CA ALA A 160 -6.03 -0.43 -25.07
C ALA A 160 -5.29 -0.96 -23.84
N PRO A 161 -5.62 -0.51 -22.63
CA PRO A 161 -4.99 -1.01 -21.43
C PRO A 161 -5.53 -2.42 -21.13
N ALA A 162 -4.64 -3.38 -20.85
CA ALA A 162 -5.05 -4.74 -20.50
C ALA A 162 -5.89 -4.73 -19.21
N LEU A 163 -7.14 -5.19 -19.28
CA LEU A 163 -7.97 -5.36 -18.08
C LEU A 163 -7.31 -6.41 -17.17
N ALA A 164 -7.09 -6.05 -15.91
CA ALA A 164 -6.39 -6.92 -14.98
C ALA A 164 -7.30 -8.04 -14.48
N CYS A 165 -8.60 -7.81 -14.48
CA CYS A 165 -9.59 -8.79 -14.07
C CYS A 165 -10.08 -9.63 -15.25
N PRO A 166 -9.70 -10.93 -15.34
CA PRO A 166 -10.22 -11.77 -16.39
C PRO A 166 -11.74 -11.84 -16.27
N VAL A 167 -12.42 -11.65 -17.40
CA VAL A 167 -13.88 -11.66 -17.48
C VAL A 167 -14.46 -13.09 -17.28
N THR A 168 -13.58 -14.09 -17.17
CA THR A 168 -13.94 -15.51 -17.08
C THR A 168 -14.51 -15.88 -15.71
N GLY A 169 -15.83 -15.71 -15.59
CA GLY A 169 -16.81 -16.72 -15.16
C GLY A 169 -16.48 -17.70 -14.02
N GLY A 170 -17.31 -17.65 -12.97
CA GLY A 170 -17.86 -18.83 -12.27
C GLY A 170 -16.96 -19.62 -11.31
N ALA A 171 -15.82 -20.15 -11.77
CA ALA A 171 -15.05 -21.14 -11.00
C ALA A 171 -14.33 -20.53 -9.79
N TRP A 172 -13.64 -19.40 -9.99
CA TRP A 172 -13.03 -18.64 -8.89
C TRP A 172 -14.07 -18.14 -7.87
N PHE A 173 -15.26 -17.77 -8.37
CA PHE A 173 -16.37 -17.29 -7.56
C PHE A 173 -16.92 -18.35 -6.61
N GLN A 174 -17.06 -19.59 -7.07
CA GLN A 174 -17.51 -20.68 -6.19
C GLN A 174 -16.51 -20.99 -5.08
N ALA A 175 -15.21 -21.04 -5.41
CA ALA A 175 -14.16 -21.32 -4.43
C ALA A 175 -14.08 -20.24 -3.33
N ASN A 176 -14.12 -18.96 -3.70
CA ASN A 176 -14.02 -17.88 -2.71
C ASN A 176 -15.28 -17.67 -1.89
N ARG A 177 -16.47 -17.94 -2.46
CA ARG A 177 -17.71 -17.90 -1.69
C ARG A 177 -17.70 -18.95 -0.58
N GLN A 178 -17.27 -20.18 -0.88
CA GLN A 178 -17.18 -21.25 0.13
C GLN A 178 -16.22 -20.87 1.26
N GLN A 179 -15.08 -20.24 0.93
CA GLN A 179 -14.09 -19.86 1.93
C GLN A 179 -14.51 -18.69 2.82
N VAL A 180 -15.21 -17.68 2.25
CA VAL A 180 -15.80 -16.57 3.03
C VAL A 180 -16.94 -17.09 3.91
N GLN A 181 -17.76 -18.01 3.41
CA GLN A 181 -18.81 -18.67 4.20
C GLN A 181 -18.23 -19.51 5.35
N ALA A 182 -17.03 -20.05 5.19
CA ALA A 182 -16.29 -20.74 6.23
C ALA A 182 -15.58 -19.82 7.25
N GLY A 183 -15.79 -18.49 7.17
CA GLY A 183 -15.15 -17.51 8.06
C GLY A 183 -13.66 -17.25 7.75
N GLY A 184 -13.16 -17.76 6.63
CA GLY A 184 -11.82 -17.49 6.14
C GLY A 184 -11.74 -16.23 5.28
N ALA A 185 -10.59 -15.58 5.25
CA ALA A 185 -10.32 -14.56 4.25
C ALA A 185 -10.23 -15.22 2.86
N ALA A 186 -10.88 -14.63 1.85
CA ALA A 186 -10.81 -15.12 0.48
C ALA A 186 -9.35 -15.08 -0.04
N PRO A 187 -8.78 -16.20 -0.52
CA PRO A 187 -7.49 -16.17 -1.18
C PRO A 187 -7.61 -15.29 -2.42
N VAL A 188 -6.77 -14.26 -2.45
CA VAL A 188 -6.67 -13.37 -3.59
C VAL A 188 -5.72 -14.04 -4.57
N PRO A 189 -6.14 -14.30 -5.82
CA PRO A 189 -5.25 -14.88 -6.80
C PRO A 189 -4.08 -13.90 -7.00
N SER A 190 -2.90 -14.31 -6.58
CA SER A 190 -1.64 -13.60 -6.83
C SER A 190 -0.92 -14.31 -7.97
N GLY A 191 -0.56 -13.58 -9.01
CA GLY A 191 0.16 -14.13 -10.15
C GLY A 191 -0.25 -13.56 -11.50
N THR A 192 0.73 -13.40 -12.38
CA THR A 192 0.58 -13.00 -13.79
C THR A 192 -0.21 -14.01 -14.62
N ALA A 193 -0.36 -15.25 -14.15
CA ALA A 193 -0.97 -16.38 -14.85
C ALA A 193 -2.48 -16.23 -15.16
N GLY A 194 -3.13 -15.15 -14.71
CA GLY A 194 -4.55 -14.88 -14.97
C GLY A 194 -4.83 -13.61 -15.80
N ARG A 195 -3.80 -12.90 -16.28
CA ARG A 195 -4.02 -11.73 -17.14
C ARG A 195 -4.46 -12.19 -18.53
N THR A 196 -5.75 -12.42 -18.70
CA THR A 196 -6.32 -12.54 -20.05
C THR A 196 -6.20 -11.17 -20.71
N SER A 197 -5.27 -11.06 -21.63
CA SER A 197 -5.27 -9.93 -22.53
C SER A 197 -6.60 -9.94 -23.29
N LEU A 198 -7.37 -8.86 -23.18
CA LEU A 198 -8.43 -8.58 -24.15
C LEU A 198 -7.84 -8.29 -25.54
N ALA A 199 -6.54 -8.52 -25.80
CA ALA A 199 -5.97 -8.51 -27.16
C ALA A 199 -6.70 -9.46 -28.12
N GLY A 200 -7.55 -10.38 -27.64
CA GLY A 200 -8.47 -11.16 -28.49
C GLY A 200 -9.93 -10.68 -28.53
N GLY A 201 -10.30 -9.62 -27.80
CA GLY A 201 -11.66 -9.08 -27.74
C GLY A 201 -11.85 -7.87 -28.66
N ALA A 202 -13.11 -7.59 -29.04
CA ALA A 202 -13.50 -6.49 -29.93
C ALA A 202 -13.01 -5.07 -29.53
N TRP A 203 -12.44 -4.90 -28.34
CA TRP A 203 -11.96 -3.62 -27.81
C TRP A 203 -10.49 -3.33 -28.09
N ALA A 204 -9.70 -4.31 -28.56
CA ALA A 204 -8.27 -4.13 -28.79
C ALA A 204 -7.97 -3.13 -29.92
N SER A 205 -8.88 -2.99 -30.89
CA SER A 205 -8.77 -2.10 -32.04
C SER A 205 -9.49 -0.76 -31.87
N VAL A 206 -10.20 -0.55 -30.76
CA VAL A 206 -10.94 0.70 -30.51
C VAL A 206 -9.98 1.72 -29.90
N PRO A 207 -9.99 2.99 -30.33
CA PRO A 207 -9.17 4.03 -29.71
C PRO A 207 -9.57 4.21 -28.24
N TRP A 208 -8.57 4.27 -27.36
CA TRP A 208 -8.76 4.57 -25.95
C TRP A 208 -8.39 6.01 -25.65
N TYR A 209 -9.05 6.57 -24.65
CA TYR A 209 -8.83 7.92 -24.17
C TYR A 209 -8.57 7.89 -22.68
N ARG A 210 -7.64 8.72 -22.24
CA ARG A 210 -7.35 8.99 -20.83
C ARG A 210 -7.78 10.42 -20.51
N LEU A 211 -8.71 10.55 -19.58
CA LEU A 211 -9.01 11.81 -18.91
C LEU A 211 -8.07 11.94 -17.71
N SER A 212 -6.95 12.62 -17.91
CA SER A 212 -5.95 12.91 -16.88
C SER A 212 -6.40 14.11 -16.05
N LEU A 213 -6.44 13.97 -14.73
CA LEU A 213 -6.77 15.09 -13.84
C LEU A 213 -5.50 15.87 -13.54
N LYS A 214 -5.46 17.14 -13.96
CA LYS A 214 -4.44 18.12 -13.61
C LYS A 214 -4.51 18.36 -12.10
N MET A 215 -3.81 17.53 -11.34
CA MET A 215 -3.46 17.87 -9.96
C MET A 215 -2.58 19.12 -9.97
N PRO A 216 -2.70 20.03 -9.00
CA PRO A 216 -1.56 20.84 -8.65
C PRO A 216 -0.49 19.93 -8.07
N LEU A 217 0.70 20.01 -8.67
CA LEU A 217 1.94 19.50 -8.10
C LEU A 217 2.13 20.08 -6.67
N ILE A 218 2.65 19.22 -5.78
CA ILE A 218 3.27 19.51 -4.48
C ILE A 218 2.32 19.68 -3.24
N PRO A 219 2.41 18.76 -2.25
CA PRO A 219 1.89 18.98 -0.88
C PRO A 219 2.67 20.00 -0.01
N GLN A 220 3.62 20.79 -0.55
CA GLN A 220 4.65 21.46 0.27
C GLN A 220 4.93 22.96 0.00
N ALA A 221 4.38 23.60 -1.04
CA ALA A 221 4.68 25.03 -1.29
C ALA A 221 3.66 26.03 -0.71
N ALA A 222 2.42 25.62 -0.40
CA ALA A 222 1.37 26.57 -0.02
C ALA A 222 1.21 26.78 1.51
N ASN A 223 1.74 25.90 2.36
CA ASN A 223 1.51 25.98 3.82
C ASN A 223 2.61 26.69 4.62
N ARG A 224 3.62 27.31 3.99
CA ARG A 224 4.72 27.93 4.75
C ARG A 224 5.25 29.29 4.30
N LEU A 225 4.80 29.89 3.18
CA LEU A 225 5.53 31.07 2.66
C LEU A 225 4.75 32.35 2.39
N LEU A 226 3.42 32.43 2.51
CA LEU A 226 2.75 33.68 2.14
C LEU A 226 1.64 34.24 3.02
N GLY A 227 1.27 33.68 4.18
CA GLY A 227 0.42 34.40 5.15
C GLY A 227 -0.82 35.09 4.56
N GLN A 228 -1.35 34.58 3.44
CA GLN A 228 -2.40 35.20 2.65
C GLN A 228 -3.64 34.32 2.82
N PRO A 229 -4.62 34.74 3.62
CA PRO A 229 -5.96 34.20 3.49
C PRO A 229 -6.51 34.66 2.12
N GLU A 230 -7.28 33.82 1.44
CA GLU A 230 -8.22 34.23 0.36
C GLU A 230 -7.84 34.08 -1.12
N ALA A 231 -6.91 33.19 -1.50
CA ALA A 231 -6.91 32.64 -2.87
C ALA A 231 -7.58 31.25 -2.88
N GLY A 232 -8.89 31.23 -3.11
CA GLY A 232 -9.78 30.06 -3.09
C GLY A 232 -9.53 29.02 -4.18
N GLY A 233 -8.33 28.43 -4.21
CA GLY A 233 -8.09 27.17 -4.89
C GLY A 233 -8.60 26.03 -4.01
N THR A 234 -9.77 25.47 -4.30
CA THR A 234 -10.22 24.23 -3.66
C THR A 234 -9.20 23.13 -3.93
N VAL A 235 -8.37 22.83 -2.93
CA VAL A 235 -7.51 21.64 -2.93
C VAL A 235 -8.44 20.45 -3.14
N PRO A 236 -8.16 19.55 -4.11
CA PRO A 236 -8.94 18.35 -4.29
C PRO A 236 -9.06 17.64 -2.93
N GLN A 237 -10.28 17.59 -2.41
CA GLN A 237 -10.52 16.84 -1.19
C GLN A 237 -10.35 15.37 -1.58
N PRO A 238 -9.49 14.61 -0.87
CA PRO A 238 -9.38 13.18 -1.11
C PRO A 238 -10.79 12.61 -1.07
N ALA A 239 -11.12 11.71 -2.00
CA ALA A 239 -12.48 11.17 -2.13
C ALA A 239 -12.94 10.43 -0.86
N GLY A 240 -12.03 10.24 0.10
CA GLY A 240 -12.28 9.54 1.35
C GLY A 240 -12.45 8.06 1.04
N ALA A 241 -13.48 7.46 1.63
CA ALA A 241 -13.88 6.11 1.30
C ALA A 241 -14.80 6.10 0.07
N LEU A 242 -14.45 5.30 -0.94
CA LEU A 242 -15.27 5.11 -2.14
C LEU A 242 -16.44 4.19 -1.81
N ARG A 243 -17.65 4.60 -2.17
CA ARG A 243 -18.86 3.77 -2.08
C ARG A 243 -19.21 3.26 -3.47
N VAL A 244 -19.08 1.95 -3.65
CA VAL A 244 -19.20 1.30 -4.95
C VAL A 244 -20.30 0.26 -4.90
N ARG A 245 -21.40 0.52 -5.61
CA ARG A 245 -22.44 -0.50 -5.80
C ARG A 245 -21.92 -1.60 -6.71
N ALA A 246 -21.79 -2.82 -6.23
CA ALA A 246 -21.29 -3.93 -7.02
C ALA A 246 -22.45 -4.67 -7.69
N THR A 247 -22.41 -4.79 -9.01
CA THR A 247 -23.40 -5.59 -9.75
C THR A 247 -22.71 -6.52 -10.74
N VAL A 248 -23.33 -7.66 -11.03
CA VAL A 248 -22.84 -8.60 -12.05
C VAL A 248 -22.81 -7.93 -13.42
N THR A 249 -23.80 -7.09 -13.74
CA THR A 249 -23.85 -6.33 -15.00
C THR A 249 -22.73 -5.30 -15.11
N GLY A 250 -22.44 -4.59 -14.01
CA GLY A 250 -21.38 -3.57 -13.97
C GLY A 250 -19.97 -4.17 -13.89
N ARG A 251 -19.85 -5.45 -13.50
CA ARG A 251 -18.56 -6.19 -13.38
C ARG A 251 -17.47 -5.42 -12.63
N ARG A 252 -17.88 -4.65 -11.62
CA ARG A 252 -16.97 -3.78 -10.87
C ARG A 252 -15.91 -4.62 -10.16
N SER A 253 -14.65 -4.30 -10.40
CA SER A 253 -13.51 -5.03 -9.87
C SER A 253 -12.42 -4.07 -9.41
N LEU A 254 -11.82 -4.36 -8.26
CA LEU A 254 -10.73 -3.61 -7.67
C LEU A 254 -9.40 -4.28 -8.00
N VAL A 255 -8.44 -3.48 -8.46
CA VAL A 255 -7.12 -3.94 -8.89
C VAL A 255 -6.05 -3.24 -8.07
N VAL A 256 -5.18 -4.03 -7.43
CA VAL A 256 -4.08 -3.54 -6.58
C VAL A 256 -2.81 -4.29 -6.94
N GLY A 257 -1.90 -3.64 -7.65
CA GLY A 257 -0.69 -4.30 -8.18
C GLY A 257 -1.05 -5.41 -9.17
N ASP A 258 -0.76 -6.66 -8.81
CA ASP A 258 -1.07 -7.86 -9.60
C ASP A 258 -2.39 -8.53 -9.20
N ARG A 259 -3.05 -8.03 -8.15
CA ARG A 259 -4.26 -8.62 -7.57
C ARG A 259 -5.51 -8.03 -8.20
N CYS A 260 -6.46 -8.89 -8.52
CA CYS A 260 -7.80 -8.51 -8.97
C CYS A 260 -8.86 -9.04 -7.99
N LEU A 261 -9.87 -8.22 -7.72
CA LEU A 261 -10.96 -8.54 -6.83
C LEU A 261 -12.32 -8.07 -7.40
N PRO A 262 -13.15 -8.97 -7.92
CA PRO A 262 -14.53 -8.66 -8.28
C PRO A 262 -15.34 -8.25 -7.04
N LEU A 263 -15.89 -7.03 -7.01
CA LEU A 263 -16.57 -6.53 -5.81
C LEU A 263 -17.89 -7.26 -5.55
N TYR A 264 -18.59 -7.69 -6.61
CA TYR A 264 -19.87 -8.38 -6.49
C TYR A 264 -19.74 -9.77 -5.85
N SER A 265 -18.54 -10.37 -5.88
CA SER A 265 -18.28 -11.63 -5.17
C SER A 265 -18.08 -11.43 -3.67
N LEU A 266 -17.69 -10.23 -3.24
CA LEU A 266 -17.53 -9.90 -1.83
C LEU A 266 -18.81 -9.43 -1.17
N VAL A 267 -19.54 -8.51 -1.81
CA VAL A 267 -20.72 -7.86 -1.20
C VAL A 267 -22.05 -8.38 -1.74
N GLY A 268 -22.03 -9.35 -2.66
CA GLY A 268 -23.20 -9.84 -3.38
C GLY A 268 -23.61 -8.94 -4.56
N ASP A 269 -24.45 -9.47 -5.44
CA ASP A 269 -25.01 -8.71 -6.56
C ASP A 269 -26.00 -7.65 -6.05
N GLY A 270 -25.79 -6.39 -6.44
CA GLY A 270 -26.54 -5.24 -5.95
C GLY A 270 -26.03 -4.64 -4.64
N GLY A 271 -25.11 -5.32 -3.94
CA GLY A 271 -24.51 -4.88 -2.68
C GLY A 271 -23.63 -3.64 -2.84
N THR A 272 -23.29 -2.99 -1.72
CA THR A 272 -22.40 -1.81 -1.72
C THR A 272 -21.10 -2.12 -0.99
N ALA A 273 -19.99 -2.02 -1.72
CA ALA A 273 -18.65 -2.06 -1.16
C ALA A 273 -18.21 -0.64 -0.76
N VAL A 274 -17.66 -0.50 0.44
CA VAL A 274 -16.91 0.68 0.87
C VAL A 274 -15.44 0.35 0.74
N ILE A 275 -14.67 1.18 0.04
CA ILE A 275 -13.24 0.98 -0.19
C ILE A 275 -12.51 2.16 0.40
N GLY A 276 -11.57 1.93 1.31
CA GLY A 276 -10.90 3.00 2.03
C GLY A 276 -9.48 2.65 2.41
N ILE A 277 -8.76 3.69 2.87
CA ILE A 277 -7.39 3.59 3.30
C ILE A 277 -7.34 3.74 4.82
N ARG A 278 -6.66 2.81 5.50
CA ARG A 278 -6.44 2.83 6.94
C ARG A 278 -4.95 2.81 7.25
N ALA A 279 -4.47 3.78 8.01
CA ALA A 279 -3.12 3.79 8.56
C ALA A 279 -3.09 2.98 9.87
N GLU A 280 -2.32 1.90 9.90
CA GLU A 280 -2.04 1.16 11.12
C GLU A 280 -0.88 1.84 11.87
N GLY A 281 -1.05 2.04 13.19
CA GLY A 281 -0.09 2.74 14.04
C GLY A 281 -0.38 4.23 14.28
N ALA A 282 -1.19 4.88 13.44
CA ALA A 282 -1.54 6.30 13.59
C ALA A 282 -2.38 6.61 14.86
N HIS A 283 -3.01 5.60 15.47
CA HIS A 283 -3.90 5.80 16.62
C HIS A 283 -3.24 5.75 18.00
N ARG A 284 -1.92 5.52 18.13
CA ARG A 284 -1.33 5.21 19.45
C ARG A 284 -0.85 6.40 20.30
N LYS A 285 -1.05 7.66 19.87
CA LYS A 285 -0.67 8.84 20.68
C LYS A 285 -1.65 10.01 20.64
N VAL A 286 -2.96 9.75 20.59
CA VAL A 286 -3.88 10.65 21.31
C VAL A 286 -4.03 10.06 22.71
N ARG A 287 -2.94 10.09 23.48
CA ARG A 287 -3.07 10.08 24.93
C ARG A 287 -3.74 11.42 25.19
N THR A 288 -5.03 11.39 25.42
CA THR A 288 -5.77 12.45 26.08
C THR A 288 -4.91 12.81 27.29
N ALA A 289 -4.10 13.87 27.16
CA ALA A 289 -3.63 14.58 28.34
C ALA A 289 -4.93 14.98 28.99
N GLY A 290 -5.34 14.20 30.00
CA GLY A 290 -6.51 14.50 30.79
C GLY A 290 -6.37 15.96 31.15
N GLN A 291 -7.28 16.77 30.62
CA GLN A 291 -7.46 18.13 31.04
C GLN A 291 -7.75 18.00 32.53
N ARG A 292 -6.69 18.16 33.33
CA ARG A 292 -6.78 18.22 34.78
C ARG A 292 -7.56 19.51 35.01
N MET A 293 -8.87 19.37 35.13
CA MET A 293 -9.69 20.42 35.70
C MET A 293 -9.28 20.47 37.17
N ASP A 294 -8.22 21.23 37.44
CA ASP A 294 -7.99 21.80 38.75
C ASP A 294 -9.15 22.79 38.95
N GLY A 295 -10.22 22.27 39.54
CA GLY A 295 -11.34 23.04 40.00
C GLY A 295 -10.86 23.97 41.10
N ASP A 296 -10.52 25.19 40.71
CA ASP A 296 -10.25 26.29 41.63
C ASP A 296 -11.60 26.69 42.26
N ARG A 297 -11.91 26.05 43.39
CA ARG A 297 -12.98 26.42 44.31
C ARG A 297 -12.64 27.79 44.89
N ARG A 298 -13.25 28.85 44.38
CA ARG A 298 -13.40 30.09 45.16
C ARG A 298 -14.75 30.08 45.85
N ALA A 299 -14.68 29.92 47.17
CA ALA A 299 -15.77 30.24 48.07
C ALA A 299 -16.01 31.76 48.02
N GLY A 300 -17.24 32.15 47.71
CA GLY A 300 -17.75 33.50 47.94
C GLY A 300 -18.92 33.37 48.91
N THR A 301 -18.69 33.83 50.13
CA THR A 301 -19.70 34.16 51.15
C THR A 301 -20.33 35.49 50.79
N GLU A 302 -21.66 35.53 50.65
CA GLU A 302 -22.55 36.62 51.07
C GLU A 302 -23.91 36.03 51.46
#